data_AF-A0A1L5L1G8-F1
#
_entry.id   AF-A0A1L5L1G8-F1
#
_cell.length_a   1.000
_cell.length_b   1.000
_cell.length_c   1.000
_cell.angle_alpha   90.00
_cell.angle_beta   90.00
_cell.angle_gamma   90.00
#
_symmetry.space_group_name_H-M   'P 1'
#
loop_
_entity.id
_entity.type
_entity.pdbx_description
1 polymer ?
#
loop_
_entity_poly.entity_id
_entity_poly.type
_entity_poly.pdbx_seq_one_letter_code
_entity_poly.pdbx_strand_id
1 'polypeptide(L)' 'MAPIKNETVMTDTQPYTVMTVCTGNICRSPMGEIILRHFFNERGLGDQVDVESSGVS' A
#
# COMPACT_ATOMS: atom_id res chain seq x y z
N MET A 1 -7.12 -22.45 35.90
CA MET A 1 -5.73 -22.02 36.15
C MET A 1 -4.84 -22.56 35.03
N ALA A 2 -4.67 -21.78 33.96
CA ALA A 2 -3.71 -21.94 32.87
C ALA A 2 -3.65 -20.56 32.14
N PRO A 3 -2.52 -20.19 31.53
CA PRO A 3 -1.80 -18.96 31.88
C PRO A 3 -2.21 -17.70 31.10
N ILE A 4 -2.06 -16.55 31.77
CA ILE A 4 -2.11 -15.19 31.20
C ILE A 4 -0.96 -15.08 30.18
N LYS A 5 -1.28 -15.13 28.89
CA LYS A 5 -0.33 -14.74 27.84
C LYS A 5 -0.31 -13.22 27.78
N ASN A 6 0.82 -12.66 28.19
CA ASN A 6 1.17 -11.27 27.95
C ASN A 6 1.41 -11.12 26.44
N GLU A 7 0.36 -10.81 25.67
CA GLU A 7 0.49 -10.59 24.23
C GLU A 7 1.05 -9.20 23.98
N THR A 8 2.37 -9.15 23.79
CA THR A 8 3.03 -8.15 22.98
C THR A 8 2.22 -7.99 21.69
N VAL A 9 1.69 -6.80 21.42
CA VAL A 9 0.98 -6.49 20.17
C VAL A 9 1.95 -6.74 19.02
N MET A 10 1.85 -7.91 18.39
CA MET A 10 2.36 -8.11 17.04
C MET A 10 1.44 -7.29 16.15
N THR A 11 1.90 -6.13 15.71
CA THR A 11 1.25 -5.40 14.62
C THR A 11 1.37 -6.32 13.40
N ASP A 12 0.31 -7.05 13.09
CA ASP A 12 0.17 -7.80 11.84
C ASP A 12 0.22 -6.75 10.72
N THR A 13 1.43 -6.41 10.30
CA THR A 13 1.70 -5.24 9.46
C THR A 13 1.46 -5.69 8.02
N GLN A 14 0.19 -5.93 7.67
CA GLN A 14 -0.16 -6.02 6.26
C GLN A 14 0.27 -4.70 5.59
N PRO A 15 0.96 -4.77 4.44
CA PRO A 15 1.30 -3.57 3.70
C PRO A 15 0.03 -2.80 3.34
N TYR A 16 0.06 -1.48 3.46
CA TYR A 16 -1.05 -0.62 3.06
C TYR A 16 -1.19 -0.67 1.54
N THR A 17 -2.42 -0.82 1.03
CA THR A 17 -2.67 -0.73 -0.42
C THR A 17 -3.21 0.65 -0.79
N VAL A 18 -2.56 1.30 -1.77
CA VAL A 18 -2.98 2.58 -2.33
C VAL A 18 -3.47 2.37 -3.76
N MET A 19 -4.76 2.55 -3.99
CA MET A 19 -5.40 2.45 -5.31
C MET A 19 -5.53 3.83 -5.94
N THR A 20 -4.86 4.04 -7.08
CA THR A 20 -5.05 5.24 -7.89
C THR A 20 -6.11 4.98 -8.96
N VAL A 21 -7.06 5.90 -9.12
CA VAL A 21 -8.20 5.70 -10.04
C VAL A 21 -8.35 6.89 -10.98
N CYS A 22 -8.55 6.63 -12.27
CA CYS A 22 -8.97 7.63 -13.24
C CYS A 22 -10.05 7.09 -14.18
N THR A 23 -10.43 7.85 -15.22
CA THR A 23 -11.50 7.40 -16.12
C THR A 23 -11.15 6.13 -16.87
N GLY A 24 -9.98 6.06 -17.52
CA GLY A 24 -9.65 4.97 -18.46
C GLY A 24 -8.36 4.21 -18.18
N ASN A 25 -7.78 4.34 -16.99
CA ASN A 25 -6.52 3.69 -16.60
C ASN A 25 -5.31 3.82 -17.56
N ILE A 26 -5.19 4.93 -18.30
CA ILE A 26 -4.11 5.10 -19.30
C ILE A 26 -3.27 6.37 -19.12
N CYS A 27 -3.77 7.37 -18.40
CA CYS A 27 -3.07 8.66 -18.28
C CYS A 27 -2.72 8.96 -16.83
N ARG A 28 -3.74 9.17 -15.97
CA ARG A 28 -3.54 9.74 -14.65
C ARG A 28 -3.26 8.68 -13.59
N SER A 29 -4.02 7.58 -13.56
CA SER A 29 -3.80 6.52 -12.57
C SER A 29 -2.50 5.74 -12.79
N PRO A 30 -2.09 5.30 -14.01
CA PRO A 30 -0.80 4.62 -14.15
C PRO A 30 0.38 5.55 -13.83
N MET A 31 0.25 6.84 -14.13
CA MET A 31 1.23 7.86 -13.72
C MET A 31 1.32 7.98 -12.20
N GLY A 32 0.17 8.01 -11.51
CA GLY A 32 0.11 8.03 -10.05
C GLY A 32 0.77 6.81 -9.42
N GLU A 33 0.50 5.61 -9.94
CA GLU A 33 1.10 4.36 -9.47
C GLU A 33 2.64 4.42 -9.53
N ILE A 34 3.20 4.76 -10.70
CA ILE A 34 4.65 4.78 -10.91
C ILE A 34 5.32 5.85 -10.02
N ILE A 35 4.73 7.05 -9.96
CA ILE A 35 5.28 8.17 -9.16
C ILE A 35 5.25 7.83 -7.68
N LEU A 36 4.14 7.30 -7.17
CA LEU A 36 4.01 6.95 -5.74
C LEU A 36 4.96 5.81 -5.39
N ARG A 37 5.02 4.74 -6.19
CA ARG A 37 5.94 3.62 -5.95
C ARG A 37 7.40 4.09 -5.92
N HIS A 38 7.80 4.98 -6.83
CA HIS A 38 9.12 5.59 -6.83
C HIS A 38 9.41 6.33 -5.51
N PHE A 39 8.51 7.23 -5.10
CA PHE A 39 8.70 8.03 -3.90
C PHE A 39 8.58 7.27 -2.57
N PHE A 40 7.82 6.16 -2.53
CA PHE A 40 7.81 5.25 -1.39
C PHE A 40 9.13 4.51 -1.26
N ASN A 41 9.68 4.01 -2.37
CA ASN A 41 11.00 3.37 -2.37
C ASN A 41 12.10 4.35 -1.93
N GLU A 42 12.12 5.58 -2.46
CA GLU A 42 13.09 6.61 -2.06
C GLU A 42 13.05 6.96 -0.57
N ARG A 43 11.89 6.78 0.07
CA ARG A 43 11.67 7.06 1.50
C ARG A 43 11.80 5.81 2.39
N GLY A 44 12.16 4.66 1.85
CA GLY A 44 12.27 3.40 2.60
C GLY A 44 10.93 2.81 3.04
N LEU A 45 9.84 3.17 2.36
CA LEU A 45 8.48 2.68 2.64
C LEU A 45 8.02 1.59 1.67
N GLY A 46 8.89 1.14 0.74
CA GLY A 46 8.54 0.18 -0.30
C GLY A 46 7.98 -1.16 0.21
N ASP A 47 8.45 -1.63 1.36
CA ASP A 47 7.99 -2.89 1.96
C ASP A 47 6.69 -2.74 2.78
N GLN A 48 6.25 -1.50 3.00
CA GLN A 48 5.09 -1.18 3.83
C GLN A 48 3.87 -0.75 3.02
N VAL A 49 4.04 -0.48 1.71
CA VAL A 49 2.99 0.06 0.85
C VAL A 49 3.01 -0.59 -0.52
N ASP A 50 1.88 -1.16 -0.91
CA ASP A 50 1.60 -1.57 -2.28
C ASP A 50 0.81 -0.47 -3.02
N VAL A 51 1.07 -0.30 -4.31
CA VAL A 51 0.43 0.74 -5.12
C VAL A 51 -0.12 0.11 -6.39
N GLU A 52 -1.41 0.32 -6.63
CA GLU A 52 -2.15 -0.20 -7.77
C GLU A 52 -2.85 0.93 -8.54
N SER A 53 -3.25 0.65 -9.80
CA SER A 53 -4.03 1.58 -10.62
C SER A 53 -5.21 0.93 -11.32
N SER A 54 -6.33 1.65 -11.39
CA SER A 54 -7.54 1.21 -12.10
C SER A 54 -8.28 2.33 -12.83
N GLY A 55 -9.20 1.91 -13.70
CA GLY A 55 -10.14 2.76 -14.43
C GLY A 55 -11.55 2.54 -13.92
N VAL A 56 -12.40 3.58 -13.97
CA VAL A 56 -13.84 3.41 -13.67
C VAL A 56 -14.64 2.94 -14.89
N SER A 57 -14.04 2.95 -16.09
CA SER A 57 -14.67 2.66 -17.38
C SER A 57 -13.83 1.74 -18.23
#